data_AF-A0A7Y5LAF8-F1
#
_entry.id   AF-A0A7Y5LAF8-F1
#
_cell.length_a   1.000
_cell.length_b   1.000
_cell.length_c   1.000
_cell.angle_alpha   90.00
_cell.angle_beta   90.00
_cell.angle_gamma   90.00
#
_symmetry.space_group_name_H-M   'P 1'
#
loop_
_entity.id
_entity.type
_entity.pdbx_description
1 polymer ?
#
loop_
_entity_poly.entity_id
_entity_poly.type
_entity_poly.pdbx_seq_one_letter_code
_entity_poly.pdbx_strand_id
1 'polypeptide(L)'
;MRFMMLMIPKGYETAAPGTMPDAKAVEAMMKYNEELQNAGVLRSLDGLHPPSMGARVSFAGGKPMVTDGPFIESKEVLGGYWMIEVKSKEEAIA
;
A
#
# COMPACT_ATOMS: atom_id res chain seq x y z
N MET A 1 8.07 9.94 -15.16
CA MET A 1 7.58 8.54 -15.18
C MET A 1 6.86 8.26 -13.86
N ARG A 2 5.80 7.45 -13.90
CA ARG A 2 5.04 7.10 -12.69
C ARG A 2 5.57 5.82 -12.06
N PHE A 3 5.77 5.85 -10.75
CA PHE A 3 6.20 4.70 -9.96
C PHE A 3 5.22 4.49 -8.80
N MET A 4 4.85 3.23 -8.57
CA MET A 4 4.08 2.83 -7.41
C MET A 4 5.01 2.22 -6.36
N MET A 5 5.06 2.83 -5.19
CA MET A 5 5.76 2.31 -4.02
C MET A 5 4.76 1.56 -3.15
N LEU A 6 5.00 0.27 -2.92
CA LEU A 6 4.12 -0.59 -2.14
C LEU A 6 4.52 -0.54 -0.66
N MET A 7 3.57 -0.18 0.20
CA MET A 7 3.78 -0.19 1.65
C MET A 7 3.40 -1.58 2.19
N ILE A 8 4.35 -2.23 2.85
CA ILE A 8 4.19 -3.58 3.42
C ILE A 8 4.50 -3.50 4.92
N PRO A 9 3.51 -3.17 5.77
CA PRO A 9 3.72 -3.11 7.21
C PRO A 9 3.90 -4.52 7.78
N LYS A 10 4.88 -4.69 8.67
CA LYS A 10 5.10 -5.96 9.37
C LYS A 10 3.89 -6.31 10.25
N GLY A 11 3.41 -7.56 10.18
CA GLY A 11 2.31 -8.05 11.00
C GLY A 11 0.93 -7.77 10.40
N TYR A 12 0.85 -7.04 9.29
CA TYR A 12 -0.42 -6.70 8.65
C TYR A 12 -1.13 -7.93 8.05
N GLU A 13 -0.40 -9.01 7.83
CA GLU A 13 -0.89 -10.31 7.38
C GLU A 13 -1.82 -11.00 8.39
N THR A 14 -1.71 -10.64 9.68
CA THR A 14 -2.56 -11.17 10.77
C THR A 14 -3.35 -10.08 11.50
N ALA A 15 -3.32 -8.84 10.99
CA ALA A 15 -4.02 -7.72 11.62
C ALA A 15 -5.54 -7.92 11.64
N ALA A 16 -6.15 -7.63 12.78
CA ALA A 16 -7.60 -7.65 12.95
C ALA A 16 -8.28 -6.47 12.22
N PRO A 17 -9.54 -6.60 11.81
CA PRO A 17 -10.33 -5.47 11.34
C PRO A 17 -10.27 -4.29 12.31
N GLY A 18 -10.06 -3.07 11.78
CA GLY A 18 -9.91 -1.86 12.59
C GLY A 18 -8.55 -1.70 13.28
N THR A 19 -7.55 -2.55 12.98
CA THR A 19 -6.16 -2.32 13.42
C THR A 19 -5.69 -0.97 12.90
N MET A 20 -5.26 -0.10 13.82
CA MET A 20 -4.68 1.19 13.53
C MET A 20 -3.16 1.13 13.72
N PRO A 21 -2.36 1.79 12.87
CA PRO A 21 -0.93 1.93 13.11
C PRO A 21 -0.66 2.74 14.39
N ASP A 22 0.53 2.57 14.98
CA ASP A 22 1.01 3.40 16.08
C ASP A 22 0.98 4.89 15.70
N ALA A 23 0.57 5.76 16.62
CA ALA A 23 0.46 7.20 16.38
C ALA A 23 1.76 7.84 15.86
N LYS A 24 2.93 7.40 16.35
CA LYS A 24 4.24 7.87 15.87
C LYS A 24 4.52 7.40 14.44
N ALA A 25 4.09 6.19 14.10
CA ALA A 25 4.22 5.69 12.73
C ALA A 25 3.31 6.47 11.77
N VAL A 26 2.08 6.80 12.20
CA VAL A 26 1.17 7.68 11.46
C VAL A 26 1.78 9.07 11.27
N GLU A 27 2.33 9.66 12.33
CA GLU A 27 2.97 10.99 12.27
C GLU A 27 4.13 11.02 11.28
N ALA A 28 5.04 10.03 11.35
CA ALA A 28 6.17 9.92 10.42
C ALA A 28 5.70 9.74 8.97
N MET A 29 4.66 8.92 8.75
CA MET A 29 4.06 8.72 7.43
C MET A 29 3.41 10.00 6.90
N MET A 30 2.68 10.74 7.74
CA MET A 30 2.07 12.01 7.35
C MET A 30 3.10 13.06 6.97
N LYS A 31 4.19 13.16 7.72
CA LYS A 31 5.31 14.05 7.38
C LYS A 31 5.90 13.69 6.01
N TYR A 32 6.13 12.41 5.74
CA TYR A 32 6.63 11.96 4.44
C TYR A 32 5.65 12.28 3.29
N ASN A 33 4.34 12.12 3.53
CA ASN A 33 3.31 12.49 2.56
C ASN A 33 3.35 13.99 2.22
N GLU A 34 3.51 14.84 3.24
CA GLU A 34 3.66 16.29 3.07
C GLU A 34 4.94 16.64 2.27
N GLU A 35 6.06 15.96 2.54
CA GLU A 35 7.31 16.15 1.80
C GLU A 35 7.14 15.81 0.31
N LEU A 36 6.50 14.67 -0.01
CA LEU A 36 6.21 14.28 -1.40
C LEU A 36 5.25 15.24 -2.10
N GLN A 37 4.26 15.76 -1.36
CA GLN A 37 3.31 16.73 -1.88
C GLN A 37 3.99 18.08 -2.16
N ASN A 38 4.80 18.57 -1.22
CA ASN A 38 5.55 19.82 -1.35
C ASN A 38 6.59 19.76 -2.47
N ALA A 39 7.18 18.58 -2.70
CA ALA A 39 8.06 18.33 -3.84
C ALA A 39 7.31 18.29 -5.19
N GLY A 40 5.96 18.25 -5.18
CA GLY A 40 5.14 18.22 -6.39
C GLY A 40 5.14 16.88 -7.12
N VAL A 41 5.71 15.84 -6.52
CA VAL A 41 5.87 14.50 -7.13
C VAL A 41 4.73 13.55 -6.78
N LEU A 42 3.99 13.80 -5.69
CA LEU A 42 2.87 12.95 -5.28
C LEU A 42 1.71 13.03 -6.29
N ARG A 43 1.14 11.87 -6.66
CA ARG A 43 -0.01 11.76 -7.55
C ARG A 43 -1.23 11.13 -6.88
N SER A 44 -1.02 10.10 -6.09
CA SER A 44 -2.03 9.54 -5.19
C SER A 44 -1.37 8.71 -4.11
N LEU A 45 -2.06 8.50 -3.01
CA LEU A 45 -1.68 7.57 -1.95
C LEU A 45 -2.94 7.11 -1.24
N ASP A 46 -2.92 5.90 -0.68
CA ASP A 46 -3.94 5.43 0.25
C ASP A 46 -3.35 4.41 1.22
N GLY A 47 -3.86 4.40 2.44
CA GLY A 47 -3.77 3.25 3.34
C GLY A 47 -4.88 2.26 3.00
N LEU A 48 -4.56 0.96 3.03
CA LEU A 48 -5.49 -0.13 2.74
C LEU A 48 -5.80 -0.90 4.00
N HIS A 49 -7.02 -1.43 4.11
CA HIS A 49 -7.41 -2.31 5.22
C HIS A 49 -6.66 -3.66 5.20
N PRO A 50 -6.61 -4.38 6.33
CA PRO A 50 -5.99 -5.70 6.40
C PRO A 50 -6.64 -6.68 5.40
N PRO A 51 -5.91 -7.72 4.96
CA PRO A 51 -6.42 -8.71 4.02
C PRO A 51 -7.73 -9.38 4.43
N SER A 52 -7.99 -9.50 5.74
CA SER A 52 -9.22 -10.06 6.31
C SER A 52 -10.48 -9.24 5.97
N MET A 53 -10.33 -7.99 5.52
CA MET A 53 -11.41 -7.10 5.09
C MET A 53 -11.48 -6.93 3.57
N GLY A 54 -10.63 -7.64 2.82
CA GLY A 54 -10.51 -7.49 1.38
C GLY A 54 -10.84 -8.76 0.60
N ALA A 55 -10.85 -8.61 -0.72
CA ALA A 55 -10.93 -9.72 -1.66
C ALA A 55 -9.90 -9.51 -2.78
N ARG A 56 -9.35 -10.61 -3.31
CA ARG A 56 -8.51 -10.60 -4.50
C ARG A 56 -9.38 -10.92 -5.71
N VAL A 57 -9.17 -10.19 -6.80
CA VAL A 57 -9.84 -10.43 -8.08
C VAL A 57 -8.77 -10.73 -9.12
N SER A 58 -8.88 -11.86 -9.81
CA SER A 58 -7.99 -12.25 -10.90
C SER A 58 -8.77 -12.53 -12.19
N PHE A 59 -8.10 -12.40 -13.34
CA PHE A 59 -8.73 -12.49 -14.68
C PHE A 59 -8.04 -13.51 -15.60
N ALA A 60 -7.40 -14.55 -15.04
CA ALA A 60 -6.56 -15.49 -15.80
C ALA A 60 -7.24 -16.18 -17.00
N GLY A 61 -8.58 -16.18 -17.07
CA GLY A 61 -9.36 -16.71 -18.21
C GLY A 61 -10.39 -15.72 -18.78
N GLY A 62 -10.18 -14.40 -18.62
CA GLY A 62 -11.12 -13.36 -19.08
C GLY A 62 -12.41 -13.22 -18.26
N LYS A 63 -12.70 -14.16 -17.36
CA LYS A 63 -13.76 -14.04 -16.34
C LYS A 63 -13.13 -13.67 -15.00
N PRO A 64 -13.78 -12.78 -14.19
CA PRO A 64 -13.31 -12.47 -12.86
C PRO A 64 -13.45 -13.69 -11.95
N MET A 65 -12.37 -14.03 -11.25
CA MET A 65 -12.38 -14.96 -10.12
C MET A 65 -12.10 -14.14 -8.86
N VAL A 66 -13.03 -14.21 -7.91
CA VAL A 66 -12.93 -13.54 -6.62
C VAL A 66 -12.51 -14.54 -5.56
N THR A 67 -11.55 -14.17 -4.74
CA THR A 67 -11.11 -14.93 -3.57
C THR A 67 -11.22 -14.02 -2.36
N ASP A 68 -12.07 -14.39 -1.41
CA ASP A 68 -12.22 -13.67 -0.16
C ASP A 68 -10.99 -13.88 0.74
N GLY A 69 -10.62 -12.86 1.51
CA GLY A 69 -9.55 -12.95 2.50
C GLY A 69 -9.95 -13.72 3.76
N PRO A 70 -8.99 -14.00 4.67
CA PRO A 70 -7.57 -13.64 4.59
C PRO A 70 -6.77 -14.57 3.67
N PHE A 71 -5.74 -14.01 3.02
CA PHE A 71 -4.87 -14.78 2.11
C PHE A 71 -3.74 -15.46 2.91
N ILE A 72 -4.04 -16.66 3.43
CA ILE A 72 -3.27 -17.41 4.45
C ILE A 72 -1.77 -17.59 4.12
N GLU A 73 -1.37 -17.53 2.84
CA GLU A 73 -0.02 -17.87 2.39
C GLU A 73 0.94 -16.67 2.20
N SER A 74 0.47 -15.43 2.41
CA SER A 74 1.27 -14.24 2.10
C SER A 74 2.06 -13.75 3.31
N LYS A 75 3.41 -13.85 3.27
CA LYS A 75 4.30 -13.27 4.29
C LYS A 75 4.35 -11.74 4.25
N GLU A 76 4.02 -11.18 3.10
CA GLU A 76 4.00 -9.75 2.84
C GLU A 76 2.63 -9.40 2.27
N VAL A 77 1.97 -8.40 2.86
CA VAL A 77 0.66 -7.94 2.42
C VAL A 77 0.66 -6.42 2.30
N LEU A 78 -0.11 -5.91 1.34
CA LEU A 78 -0.21 -4.48 1.08
C LEU A 78 -0.98 -3.81 2.22
N GLY A 79 -0.34 -2.84 2.88
CA GLY A 79 -0.98 -1.92 3.81
C GLY A 79 -1.25 -0.54 3.23
N GLY A 80 -0.75 -0.27 2.03
CA GLY A 80 -0.91 1.02 1.36
C GLY A 80 -0.04 1.13 0.12
N TYR A 81 -0.13 2.28 -0.54
CA TYR A 81 0.73 2.62 -1.66
C TYR A 81 0.97 4.13 -1.75
N TRP A 82 2.06 4.51 -2.40
CA TRP A 82 2.25 5.84 -2.97
C TRP A 82 2.42 5.73 -4.48
N MET A 83 1.75 6.61 -5.21
CA MET A 83 1.98 6.85 -6.63
C MET A 83 2.71 8.17 -6.77
N ILE A 84 3.96 8.13 -7.26
CA ILE A 84 4.81 9.30 -7.46
C ILE A 84 5.18 9.46 -8.93
N GLU A 85 5.52 10.67 -9.34
CA GLU A 85 6.02 10.98 -10.66
C GLU A 85 7.41 11.63 -10.61
N VAL A 86 8.42 10.88 -11.06
CA VAL A 86 9.85 11.23 -11.02
C VAL A 86 10.55 10.85 -12.33
N LYS A 87 11.82 11.25 -12.52
CA LYS A 87 12.53 11.09 -13.80
C LYS A 87 13.07 9.68 -14.01
N SER A 88 13.31 8.91 -12.95
CA SER A 88 13.83 7.55 -13.06
C SER A 88 13.44 6.67 -11.87
N LYS A 89 13.72 5.36 -11.98
CA LYS A 89 13.50 4.41 -10.88
C LYS A 89 14.45 4.72 -9.72
N GLU A 90 15.67 5.13 -10.03
CA GLU A 90 16.70 5.50 -9.05
C GLU A 90 16.22 6.69 -8.21
N GLU A 91 15.59 7.69 -8.84
CA GLU A 91 14.95 8.80 -8.12
C GLU A 91 13.76 8.34 -7.26
N ALA A 92 13.05 7.29 -7.66
CA ALA A 92 11.92 6.75 -6.90
C ALA A 92 12.33 5.96 -5.64
N ILE A 93 13.57 5.45 -5.58
CA ILE A 93 14.06 4.59 -4.49
C ILE A 93 15.21 5.20 -3.67
N ALA A 94 15.62 6.43 -3.99
CA ALA A 94 16.66 7.17 -3.28
C ALA A 94 16.16 7.67 -1.92
#